data_AF-A0A9Q9ATP4-F1
#
_entry.id   AF-A0A9Q9ATP4-F1
#
_cell.length_a   1.000
_cell.length_b   1.000
_cell.length_c   1.000
_cell.angle_alpha   90.00
_cell.angle_beta   90.00
_cell.angle_gamma   90.00
#
_symmetry.space_group_name_H-M   'P 1'
#
loop_
_entity.id
_entity.type
_entity.pdbx_description
1 polymer ?
#
loop_
_entity_poly.entity_id
_entity_poly.type
_entity_poly.pdbx_seq_one_letter_code
_entity_poly.pdbx_strand_id
1 'polypeptide(L)'
;MNQVGAPRQQENCRFLQKLPQELRDEVYDLVFSSTRFCFGERTVSRIGTRRVVSANRGRSLSLLRTCHQIHDEVGQKWLHQALFIFENPEALLDKLTPLSVSTLSQIKHMRISGDTMMVSWGYDDVYYRTAQVLKLLPGLNLDRLTVMGMKHASISYETLSKLIVSSSGWKSMRYLSHNSELLGFVGPQGLHPQELFSRQPQPMSWQNLLDERDGRTTAPSVTVYRSNSPTRGSVLTPGKRTIYCQLPVPRDRLVDYGTQKDQALMQPGEREKEILIIVKRGAGITYAEENPAPLLSGGDIREDSPAQTWAQIKAVSKEMSRFSDDDSEQSDDDLEHGTANVLVDEYSNVDDYTWPPFHFMKQ
;
A
#
# COMPACT_ATOMS: atom_id res chain seq x y z
N MET A 1 59.81 -11.08 -21.87
CA MET A 1 58.79 -10.72 -22.88
C MET A 1 57.45 -11.14 -22.34
N ASN A 2 56.71 -10.20 -21.72
CA ASN A 2 55.36 -10.46 -21.23
C ASN A 2 54.39 -10.33 -22.42
N GLN A 3 53.71 -11.42 -22.77
CA GLN A 3 52.60 -11.37 -23.72
C GLN A 3 51.46 -10.59 -23.07
N VAL A 4 51.23 -9.39 -23.58
CA VAL A 4 50.02 -8.60 -23.34
C VAL A 4 48.86 -9.39 -23.92
N GLY A 5 47.97 -9.88 -23.07
CA GLY A 5 46.75 -10.56 -23.49
C GLY A 5 45.94 -9.65 -24.41
N ALA A 6 45.61 -10.14 -25.60
CA ALA A 6 44.74 -9.46 -26.53
C ALA A 6 43.40 -9.11 -25.85
N PRO A 7 42.81 -7.93 -26.11
CA PRO A 7 41.47 -7.62 -25.62
C PRO A 7 40.52 -8.67 -26.18
N ARG A 8 39.79 -9.36 -25.29
CA ARG A 8 38.69 -10.25 -25.69
C ARG A 8 37.74 -9.42 -26.56
N GLN A 9 37.66 -9.73 -27.84
CA GLN A 9 36.63 -9.18 -28.72
C GLN A 9 35.29 -9.54 -28.08
N GLN A 10 34.56 -8.53 -27.65
CA GLN A 10 33.23 -8.68 -27.10
C GLN A 10 32.38 -9.33 -28.19
N GLU A 11 31.97 -10.58 -27.97
CA GLU A 11 31.06 -11.25 -28.90
C GLU A 11 29.84 -10.35 -29.09
N ASN A 12 29.71 -9.89 -30.32
CA ASN A 12 28.71 -8.96 -30.76
C ASN A 12 27.30 -9.46 -30.37
N CYS A 13 26.69 -8.82 -29.38
CA CYS A 13 25.38 -9.19 -28.87
C CYS A 13 24.32 -8.97 -29.95
N ARG A 14 23.76 -10.07 -30.49
CA ARG A 14 22.74 -10.00 -31.56
C ARG A 14 21.52 -9.17 -31.15
N PHE A 15 21.15 -9.18 -29.87
CA PHE A 15 20.05 -8.36 -29.35
C PHE A 15 20.33 -6.86 -29.54
N LEU A 16 21.53 -6.39 -29.17
CA LEU A 16 21.92 -4.98 -29.30
C LEU A 16 22.19 -4.56 -30.74
N GLN A 17 22.60 -5.49 -31.60
CA GLN A 17 22.94 -5.19 -32.99
C GLN A 17 21.79 -5.28 -33.98
N LYS A 18 20.90 -6.28 -33.80
CA LYS A 18 19.86 -6.58 -34.79
C LYS A 18 18.52 -5.95 -34.45
N LEU A 19 18.27 -5.69 -33.17
CA LEU A 19 17.03 -5.08 -32.74
C LEU A 19 17.23 -3.57 -32.67
N PRO A 20 16.42 -2.73 -33.33
CA PRO A 20 16.40 -1.28 -33.11
C PRO A 20 16.12 -0.93 -31.65
N GLN A 21 16.54 0.25 -31.21
CA GLN A 21 16.41 0.67 -29.81
C GLN A 21 14.94 0.70 -29.36
N GLU A 22 14.03 1.11 -30.24
CA GLU A 22 12.60 1.21 -29.97
C GLU A 22 12.00 -0.14 -29.56
N LEU A 23 12.39 -1.22 -30.25
CA LEU A 23 11.97 -2.57 -29.90
C LEU A 23 12.67 -3.09 -28.65
N ARG A 24 13.88 -2.63 -28.35
CA ARG A 24 14.55 -2.96 -27.08
C ARG A 24 13.84 -2.27 -25.90
N ASP A 25 13.43 -1.02 -26.08
CA ASP A 25 12.66 -0.26 -25.10
C ASP A 25 11.33 -0.96 -24.80
N GLU A 26 10.61 -1.49 -25.79
CA GLU A 26 9.41 -2.32 -25.55
C GLU A 26 9.71 -3.57 -24.71
N VAL A 27 10.85 -4.24 -24.96
CA VAL A 27 11.27 -5.40 -24.15
C VAL A 27 11.59 -4.97 -22.72
N TYR A 28 12.28 -3.85 -22.52
CA TYR A 28 12.59 -3.32 -21.20
C TYR A 28 11.31 -2.97 -20.45
N ASP A 29 10.38 -2.30 -21.10
CA ASP A 29 9.07 -1.92 -20.55
C ASP A 29 8.30 -3.15 -20.09
N LEU A 30 8.26 -4.22 -20.89
CA LEU A 30 7.64 -5.49 -20.51
C LEU A 30 8.31 -6.15 -19.30
N VAL A 31 9.65 -6.14 -19.24
CA VAL A 31 10.41 -6.73 -18.13
C VAL A 31 10.12 -5.98 -16.83
N PHE A 32 10.21 -4.65 -16.83
CA PHE A 32 10.06 -3.89 -15.58
C PHE A 32 8.61 -3.69 -15.18
N SER A 33 7.66 -3.57 -16.12
CA SER A 33 6.22 -3.53 -15.79
C SER A 33 5.69 -4.85 -15.22
N SER A 34 6.35 -5.97 -15.50
CA SER A 34 6.07 -7.28 -14.89
C SER A 34 6.93 -7.58 -13.66
N THR A 35 7.80 -6.64 -13.24
CA THR A 35 8.67 -6.79 -12.08
C THR A 35 8.04 -6.17 -10.84
N ARG A 36 8.10 -6.89 -9.72
CA ARG A 36 7.75 -6.34 -8.41
C ARG A 36 8.82 -6.55 -7.35
N PHE A 37 8.95 -5.55 -6.48
CA PHE A 37 9.88 -5.54 -5.36
C PHE A 37 9.07 -5.62 -4.06
N CYS A 38 9.28 -6.66 -3.27
CA CYS A 38 8.56 -6.87 -2.02
C CYS A 38 9.49 -6.61 -0.81
N PHE A 39 8.98 -5.87 0.16
CA PHE A 39 9.69 -5.48 1.36
C PHE A 39 8.82 -5.64 2.61
N GLY A 40 9.47 -5.95 3.72
CA GLY A 40 8.86 -6.01 5.04
C GLY A 40 8.43 -7.40 5.46
N GLU A 41 7.57 -7.42 6.47
CA GLU A 41 7.09 -8.63 7.13
C GLU A 41 5.58 -8.70 7.08
N ARG A 42 5.08 -9.89 6.80
CA ARG A 42 3.66 -10.20 6.72
C ARG A 42 3.20 -10.88 8.01
N THR A 43 2.12 -10.40 8.59
CA THR A 43 1.46 -11.02 9.73
C THR A 43 0.84 -12.36 9.31
N VAL A 44 1.36 -13.48 9.82
CA VAL A 44 0.86 -14.83 9.51
C VAL A 44 -0.03 -15.39 10.61
N SER A 45 0.12 -14.91 11.84
CA SER A 45 -0.70 -15.31 12.99
C SER A 45 -0.91 -14.13 13.95
N ARG A 46 -1.53 -14.37 15.11
CA ARG A 46 -1.77 -13.30 16.12
C ARG A 46 -0.48 -12.70 16.68
N ILE A 47 0.57 -13.49 16.77
CA ILE A 47 1.87 -13.11 17.36
C ILE A 47 3.06 -13.37 16.44
N GLY A 48 2.80 -13.81 15.20
CA GLY A 48 3.84 -14.25 14.28
C GLY A 48 3.82 -13.44 12.99
N THR A 49 4.98 -12.89 12.65
CA THR A 49 5.27 -12.29 11.34
C THR A 49 6.23 -13.19 10.57
N ARG A 50 6.28 -13.02 9.25
CA ARG A 50 7.31 -13.62 8.40
C ARG A 50 7.80 -12.62 7.39
N ARG A 51 9.11 -12.56 7.22
CA ARG A 51 9.74 -11.73 6.20
C ARG A 51 9.31 -12.21 4.81
N VAL A 52 8.90 -11.27 3.96
CA VAL A 52 8.57 -11.56 2.56
C VAL A 52 9.71 -11.09 1.66
N VAL A 53 10.07 -11.90 0.67
CA VAL A 53 11.08 -11.55 -0.33
C VAL A 53 10.56 -11.81 -1.74
N SER A 54 10.92 -10.95 -2.69
CA SER A 54 10.62 -11.18 -4.11
C SER A 54 11.15 -12.53 -4.60
N ALA A 55 10.37 -13.27 -5.39
CA ALA A 55 10.84 -14.51 -6.03
C ALA A 55 12.13 -14.30 -6.84
N ASN A 56 12.26 -13.16 -7.51
CA ASN A 56 13.43 -12.79 -8.31
C ASN A 56 14.46 -11.98 -7.53
N ARG A 57 14.57 -12.15 -6.20
CA ARG A 57 15.52 -11.39 -5.36
C ARG A 57 16.94 -11.47 -5.95
N GLY A 58 17.55 -10.30 -6.13
CA GLY A 58 18.89 -10.17 -6.71
C GLY A 58 18.96 -10.33 -8.23
N ARG A 59 17.87 -10.75 -8.88
CA ARG A 59 17.76 -10.94 -10.34
C ARG A 59 16.87 -9.88 -11.00
N SER A 60 15.95 -9.25 -10.28
CA SER A 60 15.03 -8.24 -10.83
C SER A 60 15.71 -7.06 -11.54
N LEU A 61 16.97 -6.76 -11.19
CA LEU A 61 17.77 -5.71 -11.82
C LEU A 61 18.98 -6.26 -12.57
N SER A 62 19.02 -7.56 -12.88
CA SER A 62 20.18 -8.17 -13.56
C SER A 62 20.37 -7.61 -14.96
N LEU A 63 19.28 -7.23 -15.64
CA LEU A 63 19.32 -6.61 -16.96
C LEU A 63 20.15 -5.32 -16.97
N LEU A 64 20.03 -4.49 -15.92
CA LEU A 64 20.84 -3.28 -15.78
C LEU A 64 22.33 -3.55 -15.58
N ARG A 65 22.71 -4.79 -15.26
CA ARG A 65 24.07 -5.19 -14.94
C ARG A 65 24.74 -5.97 -16.08
N THR A 66 24.07 -6.18 -17.21
CA THR A 66 24.62 -6.97 -18.32
C THR A 66 25.65 -6.20 -19.13
N CYS A 67 25.39 -4.93 -19.45
CA CYS A 67 26.33 -4.06 -20.15
C CYS A 67 25.98 -2.57 -19.99
N HIS A 68 26.93 -1.69 -20.28
CA HIS A 68 26.74 -0.24 -20.22
C HIS A 68 25.63 0.27 -21.14
N GLN A 69 25.53 -0.25 -22.37
CA GLN A 69 24.49 0.17 -23.30
C GLN A 69 23.08 -0.05 -22.75
N ILE A 70 22.79 -1.23 -22.19
CA ILE A 70 21.48 -1.53 -21.59
C ILE A 70 21.24 -0.67 -20.35
N HIS A 71 22.28 -0.50 -19.52
CA HIS A 71 22.21 0.37 -18.35
C HIS A 71 21.81 1.81 -18.74
N ASP A 72 22.41 2.35 -19.80
CA ASP A 72 22.18 3.73 -20.24
C ASP A 72 20.82 3.89 -20.95
N GLU A 73 20.40 2.91 -21.76
CA GLU A 73 19.10 2.90 -22.44
C GLU A 73 17.92 2.87 -21.44
N VAL A 74 18.03 2.03 -20.40
CA VAL A 74 16.99 1.91 -19.36
C VAL A 74 17.10 3.05 -18.35
N GLY A 75 18.30 3.35 -17.87
CA GLY A 75 18.57 4.36 -16.85
C GLY A 75 17.68 4.17 -15.61
N GLN A 76 16.91 5.20 -15.26
CA GLN A 76 15.96 5.18 -14.14
C GLN A 76 14.51 4.91 -14.55
N LYS A 77 14.24 4.63 -15.84
CA LYS A 77 12.86 4.38 -16.34
C LYS A 77 12.19 3.23 -15.61
N TRP A 78 12.95 2.21 -15.21
CA TRP A 78 12.45 1.03 -14.50
C TRP A 78 11.72 1.37 -13.19
N LEU A 79 12.10 2.46 -12.49
CA LEU A 79 11.45 2.89 -11.24
C LEU A 79 9.97 3.25 -11.46
N HIS A 80 9.65 3.79 -12.63
CA HIS A 80 8.30 4.21 -13.01
C HIS A 80 7.43 3.03 -13.42
N GLN A 81 8.03 1.89 -13.74
CA GLN A 81 7.34 0.74 -14.33
C GLN A 81 7.13 -0.37 -13.30
N ALA A 82 8.09 -0.57 -12.40
CA ALA A 82 8.03 -1.63 -11.41
C ALA A 82 6.98 -1.36 -10.32
N LEU A 83 6.41 -2.44 -9.79
CA LEU A 83 5.52 -2.39 -8.64
C LEU A 83 6.31 -2.57 -7.33
N PHE A 84 6.23 -1.58 -6.44
CA PHE A 84 6.82 -1.67 -5.10
C PHE A 84 5.76 -2.13 -4.09
N ILE A 85 6.03 -3.22 -3.37
CA ILE A 85 5.12 -3.84 -2.42
C ILE A 85 5.74 -3.75 -1.02
N PHE A 86 4.96 -3.21 -0.09
CA PHE A 86 5.34 -3.08 1.31
C PHE A 86 4.32 -3.83 2.18
N GLU A 87 4.79 -4.86 2.88
CA GLU A 87 3.95 -5.72 3.72
C GLU A 87 3.54 -5.04 5.03
N ASN A 88 4.26 -4.00 5.44
CA ASN A 88 3.90 -3.16 6.58
C ASN A 88 4.37 -1.71 6.39
N PRO A 89 3.78 -0.74 7.12
CA PRO A 89 4.14 0.66 7.03
C PRO A 89 5.59 1.00 7.40
N GLU A 90 6.19 0.28 8.36
CA GLU A 90 7.57 0.53 8.76
C GLU A 90 8.56 0.24 7.63
N ALA A 91 8.38 -0.89 6.93
CA ALA A 91 9.21 -1.24 5.79
C ALA A 91 9.08 -0.24 4.63
N LEU A 92 7.89 0.35 4.45
CA LEU A 92 7.68 1.46 3.53
C LEU A 92 8.55 2.65 3.92
N LEU A 93 8.45 3.11 5.16
CA LEU A 93 9.20 4.29 5.62
C LEU A 93 10.71 4.02 5.61
N ASP A 94 11.16 2.90 6.14
CA ASP A 94 12.58 2.49 6.16
C ASP A 94 13.21 2.47 4.76
N LYS A 95 12.42 2.18 3.71
CA LYS A 95 12.91 2.13 2.32
C LYS A 95 12.79 3.44 1.58
N LEU A 96 11.74 4.22 1.84
CA LEU A 96 11.40 5.38 1.02
C LEU A 96 11.85 6.70 1.64
N THR A 97 11.87 6.85 2.96
CA THR A 97 12.32 8.11 3.60
C THR A 97 13.80 8.44 3.37
N PRO A 98 14.73 7.48 3.18
CA PRO A 98 16.13 7.81 2.85
C PRO A 98 16.32 8.30 1.41
N LEU A 99 15.32 8.13 0.54
CA LEU A 99 15.42 8.51 -0.87
C LEU A 99 15.27 10.03 -1.04
N SER A 100 15.95 10.58 -2.05
CA SER A 100 15.68 11.95 -2.46
C SER A 100 14.27 12.08 -3.04
N VAL A 101 13.69 13.28 -2.93
CA VAL A 101 12.41 13.64 -3.56
C VAL A 101 12.42 13.34 -5.07
N SER A 102 13.55 13.58 -5.73
CA SER A 102 13.74 13.30 -7.16
C SER A 102 13.68 11.81 -7.50
N THR A 103 14.08 10.92 -6.59
CA THR A 103 13.98 9.47 -6.77
C THR A 103 12.60 8.97 -6.38
N LEU A 104 12.07 9.45 -5.25
CA LEU A 104 10.74 9.06 -4.74
C LEU A 104 9.63 9.40 -5.73
N SER A 105 9.70 10.57 -6.38
CA SER A 105 8.72 10.99 -7.38
C SER A 105 8.73 10.15 -8.66
N GLN A 106 9.77 9.34 -8.89
CA GLN A 106 9.85 8.41 -10.01
C GLN A 106 9.14 7.10 -9.74
N ILE A 107 8.88 6.76 -8.47
CA ILE A 107 8.07 5.59 -8.13
C ILE A 107 6.63 5.90 -8.50
N LYS A 108 6.03 5.11 -9.40
CA LYS A 108 4.65 5.32 -9.88
C LYS A 108 3.64 4.28 -9.43
N HIS A 109 4.10 3.10 -9.04
CA HIS A 109 3.23 1.99 -8.69
C HIS A 109 3.62 1.41 -7.33
N MET A 110 2.71 1.51 -6.38
CA MET A 110 2.94 1.05 -5.01
C MET A 110 1.76 0.23 -4.50
N ARG A 111 2.06 -0.80 -3.72
CA ARG A 111 1.12 -1.57 -2.92
C ARG A 111 1.59 -1.59 -1.48
N ILE A 112 0.67 -1.38 -0.54
CA ILE A 112 0.97 -1.39 0.89
C ILE A 112 -0.11 -2.15 1.65
N SER A 113 0.27 -2.80 2.76
CA SER A 113 -0.72 -3.23 3.75
C SER A 113 -1.44 -2.02 4.36
N GLY A 114 -2.75 -2.15 4.56
CA GLY A 114 -3.57 -1.21 5.31
C GLY A 114 -3.51 -1.41 6.81
N ASP A 115 -2.63 -2.28 7.30
CA ASP A 115 -2.36 -2.45 8.73
C ASP A 115 -1.81 -1.16 9.33
N THR A 116 -2.07 -0.97 10.62
CA THR A 116 -1.67 0.22 11.36
C THR A 116 -0.20 0.13 11.75
N MET A 117 0.51 1.26 11.68
CA MET A 117 1.85 1.38 12.22
C MET A 117 1.77 1.68 13.71
N MET A 118 2.40 0.86 14.54
CA MET A 118 2.50 1.12 15.97
C MET A 118 3.80 1.87 16.24
N VAL A 119 3.74 2.92 17.05
CA VAL A 119 4.92 3.57 17.61
C VAL A 119 4.73 3.64 19.11
N SER A 120 5.68 3.09 19.85
CA SER A 120 5.66 3.05 21.31
C SER A 120 6.38 4.27 21.87
N TRP A 121 5.72 4.99 22.77
CA TRP A 121 6.22 6.17 23.46
C TRP A 121 6.29 5.87 24.96
N GLY A 122 7.21 4.97 25.34
CA GLY A 122 7.34 4.51 26.72
C GLY A 122 6.23 3.52 27.07
N TYR A 123 5.21 3.96 27.81
CA TYR A 123 4.07 3.13 28.20
C TYR A 123 2.86 3.24 27.26
N ASP A 124 2.88 4.19 26.32
CA ASP A 124 1.79 4.44 25.40
C ASP A 124 2.10 3.91 24.00
N ASP A 125 1.22 3.06 23.46
CA ASP A 125 1.28 2.61 22.06
C ASP A 125 0.32 3.43 21.20
N VAL A 126 0.86 4.14 20.21
CA VAL A 126 0.09 4.96 19.27
C VAL A 126 0.04 4.28 17.90
N TYR A 127 -1.17 4.20 17.33
CA TYR A 127 -1.44 3.49 16.09
C TYR A 127 -1.79 4.44 14.94
N TYR A 128 -0.87 4.60 13.99
CA TYR A 128 -1.04 5.42 12.80
C TYR A 128 -1.62 4.63 11.62
N ARG A 129 -2.60 5.22 10.95
CA ARG A 129 -3.19 4.73 9.69
C ARG A 129 -2.31 5.09 8.50
N THR A 130 -2.54 4.40 7.38
CA THR A 130 -1.82 4.62 6.12
C THR A 130 -1.79 6.09 5.68
N ALA A 131 -2.88 6.85 5.86
CA ALA A 131 -2.91 8.26 5.47
C ALA A 131 -1.90 9.12 6.25
N GLN A 132 -1.70 8.85 7.54
CA GLN A 132 -0.71 9.54 8.39
C GLN A 132 0.72 9.12 8.00
N VAL A 133 0.93 7.82 7.76
CA VAL A 133 2.24 7.28 7.31
C VAL A 133 2.69 7.95 6.01
N LEU A 134 1.79 8.14 5.04
CA LEU A 134 2.13 8.76 3.76
C LEU A 134 2.61 10.22 3.89
N LYS A 135 2.24 10.93 4.96
CA LYS A 135 2.72 12.31 5.22
C LYS A 135 4.21 12.40 5.52
N LEU A 136 4.84 11.27 5.87
CA LEU A 136 6.30 11.19 6.04
C LEU A 136 7.05 10.97 4.73
N LEU A 137 6.36 10.94 3.59
CA LEU A 137 6.92 10.71 2.25
C LEU A 137 6.65 11.90 1.30
N PRO A 138 7.12 13.12 1.64
CA PRO A 138 6.97 14.27 0.75
C PRO A 138 7.63 14.02 -0.60
N GLY A 139 6.95 14.37 -1.70
CA GLY A 139 7.42 14.09 -3.07
C GLY A 139 6.90 12.80 -3.68
N LEU A 140 6.13 11.99 -2.94
CA LEU A 140 5.42 10.85 -3.50
C LEU A 140 4.49 11.31 -4.64
N ASN A 141 4.52 10.63 -5.78
CA ASN A 141 3.81 11.05 -7.00
C ASN A 141 3.35 9.84 -7.83
N LEU A 142 2.56 8.98 -7.19
CA LEU A 142 2.15 7.68 -7.73
C LEU A 142 1.07 7.82 -8.80
N ASP A 143 1.17 7.04 -9.87
CA ASP A 143 0.04 6.79 -10.76
C ASP A 143 -0.99 5.85 -10.11
N ARG A 144 -0.51 4.88 -9.32
CA ARG A 144 -1.35 3.90 -8.64
C ARG A 144 -0.84 3.58 -7.24
N LEU A 145 -1.69 3.83 -6.25
CA LEU A 145 -1.57 3.28 -4.90
C LEU A 145 -2.54 2.10 -4.74
N THR A 146 -2.10 0.95 -4.25
CA THR A 146 -2.97 -0.16 -3.87
C THR A 146 -2.85 -0.42 -2.37
N VAL A 147 -3.95 -0.32 -1.63
CA VAL A 147 -3.97 -0.59 -0.19
C VAL A 147 -4.71 -1.90 0.05
N MET A 148 -4.04 -2.84 0.71
CA MET A 148 -4.62 -4.11 1.13
C MET A 148 -5.31 -3.88 2.47
N GLY A 149 -6.63 -3.77 2.49
CA GLY A 149 -7.40 -3.48 3.68
C GLY A 149 -7.13 -4.45 4.83
N MET A 150 -7.12 -3.91 6.05
CA MET A 150 -6.86 -4.69 7.25
C MET A 150 -8.02 -5.64 7.60
N LYS A 151 -7.76 -6.55 8.55
CA LYS A 151 -8.74 -7.55 9.01
C LYS A 151 -10.02 -6.93 9.60
N HIS A 152 -9.90 -5.87 10.39
CA HIS A 152 -11.03 -5.29 11.12
C HIS A 152 -11.78 -4.29 10.24
N ALA A 153 -13.04 -4.61 9.91
CA ALA A 153 -13.83 -3.84 8.95
C ALA A 153 -14.04 -2.37 9.33
N SER A 154 -14.29 -2.06 10.61
CA SER A 154 -14.47 -0.69 11.08
C SER A 154 -13.21 0.16 10.88
N ILE A 155 -12.05 -0.38 11.28
CA ILE A 155 -10.77 0.31 11.15
C ILE A 155 -10.37 0.40 9.66
N SER A 156 -10.66 -0.64 8.87
CA SER A 156 -10.44 -0.63 7.41
C SER A 156 -11.28 0.45 6.72
N TYR A 157 -12.55 0.60 7.10
CA TYR A 157 -13.44 1.65 6.60
C TYR A 157 -12.95 3.06 6.98
N GLU A 158 -12.53 3.24 8.22
CA GLU A 158 -11.93 4.49 8.71
C GLU A 158 -10.66 4.83 7.91
N THR A 159 -9.79 3.84 7.68
CA THR A 159 -8.53 3.98 6.94
C THR A 159 -8.78 4.44 5.50
N LEU A 160 -9.71 3.78 4.79
CA LEU A 160 -10.10 4.18 3.44
C LEU A 160 -10.66 5.61 3.42
N SER A 161 -11.52 5.93 4.37
CA SER A 161 -12.15 7.25 4.43
C SER A 161 -11.12 8.35 4.72
N LYS A 162 -10.18 8.13 5.64
CA LYS A 162 -9.03 9.03 5.89
C LYS A 162 -8.13 9.18 4.67
N LEU A 163 -7.88 8.11 3.91
CA LEU A 163 -7.13 8.21 2.66
C LEU A 163 -7.85 9.12 1.65
N ILE A 164 -9.16 9.00 1.51
CA ILE A 164 -9.97 9.83 0.60
C ILE A 164 -9.99 11.29 1.03
N VAL A 165 -10.09 11.57 2.33
CA VAL A 165 -10.17 12.96 2.82
C VAL A 165 -8.80 13.63 2.85
N SER A 166 -7.76 12.94 3.32
CA SER A 166 -6.56 13.60 3.84
C SER A 166 -5.25 13.22 3.15
N SER A 167 -5.22 12.13 2.36
CA SER A 167 -3.98 11.68 1.72
C SER A 167 -3.78 12.26 0.33
N SER A 168 -2.52 12.58 0.01
CA SER A 168 -2.04 12.92 -1.33
C SER A 168 -0.92 11.96 -1.73
N GLY A 169 -0.22 12.26 -2.82
CA GLY A 169 0.84 11.44 -3.39
C GLY A 169 0.38 10.38 -4.39
N TRP A 170 -0.89 10.37 -4.81
CA TRP A 170 -1.43 9.38 -5.74
C TRP A 170 -2.51 9.93 -6.68
N LYS A 171 -2.47 9.49 -7.94
CA LYS A 171 -3.46 9.80 -8.99
C LYS A 171 -4.68 8.88 -8.94
N SER A 172 -4.46 7.59 -8.73
CA SER A 172 -5.53 6.62 -8.47
C SER A 172 -5.17 5.71 -7.32
N MET A 173 -6.14 5.43 -6.47
CA MET A 173 -6.03 4.49 -5.37
C MET A 173 -6.96 3.30 -5.62
N ARG A 174 -6.45 2.09 -5.40
CA ARG A 174 -7.22 0.86 -5.27
C ARG A 174 -7.22 0.46 -3.80
N TYR A 175 -8.39 0.31 -3.20
CA TYR A 175 -8.52 -0.26 -1.87
C TYR A 175 -9.17 -1.63 -2.00
N LEU A 176 -8.47 -2.67 -1.55
CA LEU A 176 -8.97 -4.03 -1.56
C LEU A 176 -9.46 -4.39 -0.16
N SER A 177 -10.62 -5.00 -0.06
CA SER A 177 -11.10 -5.62 1.17
C SER A 177 -11.25 -7.12 0.94
N HIS A 178 -10.72 -7.89 1.89
CA HIS A 178 -10.77 -9.35 1.87
C HIS A 178 -12.19 -9.91 1.98
N ASN A 179 -13.17 -9.09 2.35
CA ASN A 179 -14.56 -9.48 2.50
C ASN A 179 -15.53 -8.26 2.38
N SER A 180 -16.83 -8.52 2.37
CA SER A 180 -17.90 -7.53 2.26
C SER A 180 -18.26 -6.84 3.58
N GLU A 181 -17.69 -7.28 4.69
CA GLU A 181 -17.94 -6.70 6.01
C GLU A 181 -17.50 -5.24 6.09
N LEU A 182 -16.52 -4.82 5.27
CA LEU A 182 -16.12 -3.41 5.10
C LEU A 182 -17.33 -2.47 4.92
N LEU A 183 -18.37 -2.92 4.20
CA LEU A 183 -19.57 -2.13 3.94
C LEU A 183 -20.77 -2.56 4.79
N GLY A 184 -20.66 -3.63 5.58
CA GLY A 184 -21.77 -4.24 6.31
C GLY A 184 -21.64 -4.30 7.84
N PHE A 185 -20.49 -3.87 8.39
CA PHE A 185 -20.23 -3.88 9.83
C PHE A 185 -21.18 -2.96 10.62
N VAL A 186 -21.29 -3.24 11.93
CA VAL A 186 -21.96 -2.34 12.89
C VAL A 186 -20.94 -1.34 13.38
N GLY A 187 -21.25 -0.04 13.25
CA GLY A 187 -20.45 1.01 13.84
C GLY A 187 -20.31 0.83 15.36
N PRO A 188 -19.19 1.27 15.96
CA PRO A 188 -19.02 1.21 17.40
C PRO A 188 -20.17 1.94 18.11
N GLN A 189 -20.83 1.26 19.05
CA GLN A 189 -21.93 1.81 19.83
C GLN A 189 -21.40 2.76 20.90
N GLY A 190 -22.00 3.95 21.04
CA GLY A 190 -21.70 4.89 22.13
C GLY A 190 -20.57 5.89 21.85
N LEU A 191 -19.94 5.86 20.68
CA LEU A 191 -19.05 6.93 20.23
C LEU A 191 -19.88 8.06 19.60
N HIS A 192 -19.49 9.32 19.86
CA HIS A 192 -20.26 10.48 19.40
C HIS A 192 -20.42 10.47 17.86
N PRO A 193 -21.60 10.84 17.30
CA PRO A 193 -21.83 10.92 15.84
C PRO A 193 -20.86 11.84 15.08
N GLN A 194 -20.06 12.63 15.79
CA GLN A 194 -19.02 13.51 15.25
C GLN A 194 -17.70 12.78 14.98
N GLU A 195 -17.57 11.50 15.34
CA GLU A 195 -16.47 10.69 14.85
C GLU A 195 -16.62 10.49 13.34
N LEU A 196 -15.73 11.15 12.61
CA LEU A 196 -15.73 11.43 11.17
C LEU A 196 -16.01 10.24 10.22
N PHE A 197 -16.03 9.01 10.71
CA PHE A 197 -16.08 7.81 9.87
C PHE A 197 -17.10 6.76 10.34
N SER A 198 -18.22 7.21 10.91
CA SER A 198 -19.43 6.37 10.96
C SER A 198 -19.74 5.81 9.57
N ARG A 199 -20.19 4.56 9.50
CA ARG A 199 -20.55 3.92 8.23
C ARG A 199 -21.62 4.77 7.54
N GLN A 200 -21.53 4.96 6.24
CA GLN A 200 -22.45 5.74 5.41
C GLN A 200 -22.70 5.02 4.07
N PRO A 201 -23.80 5.31 3.35
CA PRO A 201 -24.09 4.63 2.08
C PRO A 201 -23.02 4.89 1.01
N GLN A 202 -22.44 3.82 0.44
CA GLN A 202 -21.38 3.91 -0.57
C GLN A 202 -21.86 3.57 -1.99
N PRO A 203 -21.30 4.17 -3.05
CA PRO A 203 -20.13 5.07 -3.06
C PRO A 203 -20.45 6.55 -2.82
N MET A 204 -21.73 6.93 -2.66
CA MET A 204 -22.15 8.34 -2.69
C MET A 204 -21.44 9.19 -1.64
N SER A 205 -21.31 8.70 -0.41
CA SER A 205 -20.67 9.46 0.66
C SER A 205 -19.17 9.68 0.40
N TRP A 206 -18.44 8.65 -0.05
CA TRP A 206 -17.04 8.82 -0.46
C TRP A 206 -16.88 9.71 -1.69
N GLN A 207 -17.80 9.65 -2.65
CA GLN A 207 -17.80 10.56 -3.80
C GLN A 207 -17.96 12.01 -3.35
N ASN A 208 -18.89 12.30 -2.43
CA ASN A 208 -19.08 13.66 -1.91
C ASN A 208 -17.83 14.18 -1.20
N LEU A 209 -17.16 13.35 -0.37
CA LEU A 209 -15.91 13.73 0.28
C LEU A 209 -14.81 14.05 -0.72
N LEU A 210 -14.71 13.24 -1.78
CA LEU A 210 -13.72 13.47 -2.83
C LEU A 210 -14.05 14.71 -3.66
N ASP A 211 -15.32 14.95 -3.97
CA ASP A 211 -15.82 16.13 -4.66
C ASP A 211 -15.55 17.43 -3.89
N GLU A 212 -15.71 17.40 -2.57
CA GLU A 212 -15.40 18.53 -1.68
C GLU A 212 -13.89 18.83 -1.66
N ARG A 213 -13.07 17.77 -1.66
CA ARG A 213 -11.61 17.89 -1.65
C ARG A 213 -11.01 18.35 -2.98
N ASP A 214 -11.42 17.69 -4.07
CA ASP A 214 -10.81 17.82 -5.40
C ASP A 214 -11.59 18.80 -6.30
N GLY A 215 -12.79 19.21 -5.88
CA GLY A 215 -13.70 20.05 -6.66
C GLY A 215 -14.45 19.24 -7.72
N ARG A 216 -15.80 19.30 -7.71
CA ARG A 216 -16.67 18.57 -8.66
C ARG A 216 -16.34 18.80 -10.14
N THR A 217 -15.87 19.99 -10.49
CA THR A 217 -15.56 20.37 -11.88
C THR A 217 -14.35 19.63 -12.45
N THR A 218 -13.48 19.07 -11.59
CA THR A 218 -12.35 18.26 -12.01
C THR A 218 -12.75 16.81 -12.30
N ALA A 219 -14.02 16.44 -12.05
CA ALA A 219 -14.59 15.11 -12.27
C ALA A 219 -13.80 13.96 -11.59
N PRO A 220 -13.53 14.05 -10.28
CA PRO A 220 -12.96 12.92 -9.55
C PRO A 220 -14.00 11.79 -9.45
N SER A 221 -13.57 10.56 -9.19
CA SER A 221 -14.51 9.42 -9.14
C SER A 221 -14.18 8.37 -8.09
N VAL A 222 -15.23 7.82 -7.49
CA VAL A 222 -15.22 6.64 -6.63
C VAL A 222 -16.10 5.56 -7.27
N THR A 223 -15.53 4.38 -7.49
CA THR A 223 -16.27 3.22 -7.98
C THR A 223 -16.03 2.03 -7.05
N VAL A 224 -17.12 1.41 -6.59
CA VAL A 224 -17.06 0.21 -5.76
C VAL A 224 -17.42 -0.98 -6.63
N TYR A 225 -16.54 -1.97 -6.65
CA TYR A 225 -16.77 -3.28 -7.25
C TYR A 225 -16.86 -4.33 -6.15
N ARG A 226 -17.79 -5.26 -6.32
CA ARG A 226 -17.92 -6.42 -5.44
C ARG A 226 -17.77 -7.68 -6.27
N SER A 227 -17.06 -8.67 -5.74
CA SER A 227 -16.93 -9.95 -6.43
C SER A 227 -18.28 -10.65 -6.54
N ASN A 228 -18.45 -11.42 -7.60
CA ASN A 228 -19.61 -12.29 -7.81
C ASN A 228 -19.45 -13.63 -7.05
N SER A 229 -18.26 -13.92 -6.52
CA SER A 229 -17.96 -15.18 -5.83
C SER A 229 -17.07 -14.95 -4.59
N PRO A 230 -17.10 -15.82 -3.58
CA PRO A 230 -16.19 -15.74 -2.42
C PRO A 230 -14.74 -16.16 -2.76
N THR A 231 -14.42 -16.42 -4.03
CA THR A 231 -13.08 -16.81 -4.47
C THR A 231 -12.13 -15.62 -4.32
N ARG A 232 -11.01 -15.82 -3.63
CA ARG A 232 -9.98 -14.79 -3.44
C ARG A 232 -9.36 -14.35 -4.77
N GLY A 233 -9.04 -13.06 -4.90
CA GLY A 233 -8.49 -12.46 -6.12
C GLY A 233 -9.52 -12.25 -7.24
N SER A 234 -10.72 -12.80 -7.12
CA SER A 234 -11.73 -12.73 -8.19
C SER A 234 -12.18 -11.29 -8.47
N VAL A 235 -12.11 -10.41 -7.47
CA VAL A 235 -12.48 -8.99 -7.62
C VAL A 235 -11.55 -8.22 -8.56
N LEU A 236 -10.35 -8.72 -8.88
CA LEU A 236 -9.48 -8.10 -9.89
C LEU A 236 -9.91 -8.43 -11.32
N THR A 237 -10.63 -9.55 -11.52
CA THR A 237 -11.07 -9.99 -12.85
C THR A 237 -12.36 -9.23 -13.23
N PRO A 238 -12.38 -8.39 -14.28
CA PRO A 238 -13.55 -7.57 -14.62
C PRO A 238 -14.85 -8.37 -14.84
N GLY A 239 -14.77 -9.57 -15.44
CA GLY A 239 -15.94 -10.43 -15.65
C GLY A 239 -16.43 -11.18 -14.41
N LYS A 240 -15.72 -11.11 -13.28
CA LYS A 240 -16.08 -11.79 -12.02
C LYS A 240 -16.51 -10.82 -10.92
N ARG A 241 -16.78 -9.57 -11.26
CA ARG A 241 -17.24 -8.54 -10.33
C ARG A 241 -18.36 -7.70 -10.94
N THR A 242 -19.13 -7.05 -10.10
CA THR A 242 -20.14 -6.08 -10.51
C THR A 242 -19.90 -4.75 -9.81
N ILE A 243 -20.34 -3.66 -10.44
CA ILE A 243 -20.45 -2.37 -9.75
C ILE A 243 -21.45 -2.55 -8.61
N TYR A 244 -21.10 -2.07 -7.43
CA TYR A 244 -21.91 -2.20 -6.23
C TYR A 244 -22.20 -0.82 -5.64
N CYS A 245 -23.47 -0.58 -5.33
CA CYS A 245 -23.95 0.63 -4.68
C CYS A 245 -24.91 0.24 -3.56
N GLN A 246 -24.71 0.79 -2.38
CA GLN A 246 -25.70 0.75 -1.31
C GLN A 246 -26.82 1.70 -1.65
N LEU A 247 -28.05 1.29 -1.32
CA LEU A 247 -29.24 2.07 -1.64
C LEU A 247 -29.16 3.45 -0.98
N PRO A 248 -29.60 4.51 -1.68
CA PRO A 248 -29.73 5.82 -1.08
C PRO A 248 -30.64 5.74 0.14
N VAL A 249 -30.23 6.38 1.23
CA VAL A 249 -31.00 6.46 2.47
C VAL A 249 -31.49 7.90 2.64
N PRO A 250 -32.77 8.12 2.99
CA PRO A 250 -33.29 9.44 3.32
C PRO A 250 -32.44 10.15 4.37
N ARG A 251 -32.30 11.48 4.27
CA ARG A 251 -31.38 12.26 5.13
C ARG A 251 -31.69 12.12 6.63
N ASP A 252 -32.96 12.03 6.99
CA ASP A 252 -33.46 11.81 8.35
C ASP A 252 -33.01 10.47 8.95
N ARG A 253 -32.64 9.48 8.11
CA ARG A 253 -32.18 8.16 8.54
C ARG A 253 -30.67 7.93 8.37
N LEU A 254 -29.92 8.94 7.88
CA LEU A 254 -28.47 8.83 7.74
C LEU A 254 -27.74 8.79 9.08
N VAL A 255 -28.31 9.42 10.12
CA VAL A 255 -27.76 9.43 11.48
C VAL A 255 -27.70 8.03 12.07
N ASP A 256 -28.71 7.20 11.78
CA ASP A 256 -28.78 5.82 12.24
C ASP A 256 -28.10 4.83 11.28
N TYR A 257 -27.60 5.30 10.13
CA TYR A 257 -26.94 4.41 9.18
C TYR A 257 -25.66 3.84 9.79
N GLY A 258 -25.49 2.52 9.66
CA GLY A 258 -24.34 1.84 10.26
C GLY A 258 -24.56 1.37 11.70
N THR A 259 -25.62 1.79 12.39
CA THR A 259 -25.96 1.28 13.73
C THR A 259 -26.43 -0.18 13.72
N GLN A 260 -26.83 -0.68 12.55
CA GLN A 260 -27.20 -2.07 12.30
C GLN A 260 -26.31 -2.68 11.21
N LYS A 261 -26.20 -4.01 11.22
CA LYS A 261 -25.53 -4.75 10.15
C LYS A 261 -26.28 -4.59 8.84
N ASP A 262 -25.55 -4.50 7.74
CA ASP A 262 -26.17 -4.66 6.42
C ASP A 262 -26.52 -6.14 6.23
N GLN A 263 -27.79 -6.48 6.40
CA GLN A 263 -28.23 -7.87 6.40
C GLN A 263 -27.94 -8.58 5.08
N ALA A 264 -27.94 -7.88 3.95
CA ALA A 264 -27.69 -8.48 2.64
C ALA A 264 -26.20 -8.81 2.47
N LEU A 265 -25.32 -7.93 2.91
CA LEU A 265 -23.87 -8.16 2.83
C LEU A 265 -23.36 -9.17 3.85
N MET A 266 -24.05 -9.32 4.97
CA MET A 266 -23.60 -10.14 6.10
C MET A 266 -24.09 -11.59 6.07
N GLN A 267 -24.84 -12.00 5.03
CA GLN A 267 -25.23 -13.41 4.86
C GLN A 267 -24.01 -14.31 4.56
N PRO A 268 -24.04 -15.58 4.97
CA PRO A 268 -23.03 -16.56 4.54
C PRO A 268 -22.94 -16.64 3.01
N GLY A 269 -21.72 -16.67 2.47
CA GLY A 269 -21.46 -16.65 1.03
C GLY A 269 -21.48 -15.24 0.41
N GLU A 270 -22.17 -14.29 1.04
CA GLU A 270 -22.15 -12.88 0.67
C GLU A 270 -21.05 -12.13 1.43
N ARG A 271 -20.88 -12.43 2.73
CA ARG A 271 -19.89 -11.78 3.58
C ARG A 271 -18.47 -11.98 3.05
N GLU A 272 -18.15 -13.18 2.56
CA GLU A 272 -16.80 -13.55 2.13
C GLU A 272 -16.39 -12.96 0.77
N LYS A 273 -17.32 -12.32 0.05
CA LYS A 273 -17.02 -11.71 -1.26
C LYS A 273 -16.14 -10.48 -1.08
N GLU A 274 -15.02 -10.44 -1.79
CA GLU A 274 -14.09 -9.30 -1.79
C GLU A 274 -14.72 -8.04 -2.38
N ILE A 275 -14.21 -6.89 -1.93
CA ILE A 275 -14.58 -5.57 -2.46
C ILE A 275 -13.32 -4.88 -2.98
N LEU A 276 -13.43 -4.26 -4.15
CA LEU A 276 -12.43 -3.37 -4.72
C LEU A 276 -13.04 -1.98 -4.86
N ILE A 277 -12.46 -1.00 -4.19
CA ILE A 277 -12.81 0.41 -4.35
C ILE A 277 -11.73 1.06 -5.18
N ILE A 278 -12.12 1.69 -6.29
CA ILE A 278 -11.22 2.49 -7.13
C ILE A 278 -11.57 3.95 -6.92
N VAL A 279 -10.60 4.72 -6.47
CA VAL A 279 -10.67 6.16 -6.31
C VAL A 279 -9.74 6.81 -7.34
N LYS A 280 -10.20 7.82 -8.05
CA LYS A 280 -9.41 8.58 -9.03
C LYS A 280 -9.52 10.06 -8.73
N ARG A 281 -8.37 10.73 -8.65
CA ARG A 281 -8.29 12.19 -8.58
C ARG A 281 -8.84 12.82 -9.86
N GLY A 282 -9.34 14.04 -9.73
CA GLY A 282 -9.86 14.80 -10.85
C GLY A 282 -8.77 15.24 -11.86
N ALA A 283 -9.20 15.63 -13.05
CA ALA A 283 -8.34 16.14 -14.09
C ALA A 283 -7.69 17.48 -13.70
N GLY A 284 -6.41 17.65 -14.01
CA GLY A 284 -5.67 18.88 -13.73
C GLY A 284 -5.26 19.10 -12.27
N ILE A 285 -5.58 18.17 -11.38
CA ILE A 285 -5.17 18.26 -9.96
C ILE A 285 -3.71 17.83 -9.80
N THR A 286 -2.95 18.64 -9.07
CA THR A 286 -1.65 18.23 -8.53
C THR A 286 -1.88 17.26 -7.40
N TYR A 287 -1.54 15.99 -7.62
CA TYR A 287 -1.72 14.94 -6.62
C TYR A 287 -0.41 14.53 -5.94
N ALA A 288 0.73 15.14 -6.28
CA ALA A 288 1.98 14.88 -5.57
C ALA A 288 1.85 15.26 -4.09
N GLU A 289 2.47 14.50 -3.19
CA GLU A 289 2.56 14.90 -1.79
C GLU A 289 3.52 16.10 -1.70
N GLU A 290 3.05 17.20 -1.11
CA GLU A 290 3.82 18.43 -1.01
C GLU A 290 5.10 18.24 -0.19
N ASN A 291 6.08 19.10 -0.43
CA ASN A 291 7.32 19.13 0.34
C ASN A 291 7.61 20.56 0.83
N PRO A 292 7.46 20.85 2.14
CA PRO A 292 7.03 19.93 3.20
C PRO A 292 5.55 19.53 3.06
N ALA A 293 5.20 18.32 3.52
CA ALA A 293 3.82 17.85 3.49
C ALA A 293 2.97 18.61 4.54
N PRO A 294 1.73 19.01 4.24
CA PRO A 294 0.87 19.68 5.21
C PRO A 294 0.55 18.77 6.40
N LEU A 295 0.40 19.35 7.58
CA LEU A 295 -0.06 18.64 8.78
C LEU A 295 -1.52 18.23 8.62
N LEU A 296 -1.85 17.04 9.12
CA LEU A 296 -3.23 16.61 9.25
C LEU A 296 -3.89 17.38 10.41
N SER A 297 -5.19 17.67 10.30
CA SER A 297 -5.96 18.38 11.33
C SER A 297 -6.21 17.58 12.61
N GLY A 298 -5.50 16.47 12.81
CA GLY A 298 -5.59 15.61 13.98
C GLY A 298 -4.88 14.28 13.79
N GLY A 299 -4.07 13.92 14.79
CA GLY A 299 -3.32 12.67 14.83
C GLY A 299 -2.18 12.62 13.81
N ASP A 300 -1.62 13.76 13.40
CA ASP A 300 -0.44 13.70 12.54
C ASP A 300 0.71 13.07 13.33
N ILE A 301 1.40 12.09 12.73
CA ILE A 301 2.53 11.41 13.38
C ILE A 301 3.65 12.37 13.79
N ARG A 302 3.73 13.53 13.14
CA ARG A 302 4.72 14.57 13.45
C ARG A 302 4.32 15.48 14.62
N GLU A 303 3.07 15.41 15.09
CA GLU A 303 2.61 16.16 16.27
C GLU A 303 2.98 15.44 17.57
N ASP A 304 2.95 14.10 17.54
CA ASP A 304 3.19 13.27 18.73
C ASP A 304 4.67 13.16 19.11
N SER A 305 5.57 13.76 18.31
CA SER A 305 7.00 13.73 18.58
C SER A 305 7.66 15.08 18.31
N PRO A 306 8.60 15.54 19.17
CA PRO A 306 9.48 16.65 18.81
C PRO A 306 10.36 16.31 17.58
N ALA A 307 10.47 15.02 17.24
CA ALA A 307 11.08 14.54 16.01
C ALA A 307 10.10 14.60 14.83
N GLN A 308 10.54 15.18 13.71
CA GLN A 308 9.68 15.36 12.52
C GLN A 308 9.95 14.34 11.41
N THR A 309 11.04 13.57 11.51
CA THR A 309 11.42 12.57 10.50
C THR A 309 11.26 11.15 11.04
N TRP A 310 11.00 10.19 10.14
CA TRP A 310 10.87 8.79 10.51
C TRP A 310 12.08 8.24 11.26
N ALA A 311 13.30 8.55 10.82
CA ALA A 311 14.52 8.09 11.48
C ALA A 311 14.62 8.58 12.93
N GLN A 312 14.21 9.82 13.19
CA GLN A 312 14.19 10.39 14.53
C GLN A 312 13.05 9.82 15.37
N ILE A 313 11.83 9.69 14.80
CA ILE A 313 10.69 9.04 15.47
C ILE A 313 11.07 7.62 15.94
N LYS A 314 11.68 6.82 15.06
CA LYS A 314 12.15 5.46 15.37
C LYS A 314 13.21 5.45 16.46
N ALA A 315 14.14 6.40 16.45
CA ALA A 315 15.18 6.51 17.47
C ALA A 315 14.59 6.85 18.85
N VAL A 316 13.69 7.84 18.91
CA VAL A 316 13.03 8.28 20.14
C VAL A 316 12.14 7.17 20.71
N SER A 317 11.34 6.51 19.87
CA SER A 317 10.50 5.37 20.28
C SER A 317 11.33 4.23 20.88
N LYS A 318 12.45 3.88 20.24
CA LYS A 318 13.38 2.86 20.76
C LYS A 318 14.04 3.28 22.07
N GLU A 319 14.41 4.54 22.21
CA GLU A 319 14.97 5.07 23.45
C GLU A 319 13.97 4.99 24.60
N MET A 320 12.73 5.45 24.40
CA MET A 320 11.69 5.39 25.43
C MET A 320 11.33 3.95 25.84
N SER A 321 11.32 3.02 24.89
CA SER A 321 11.04 1.61 25.17
C SER A 321 12.09 0.98 26.11
N ARG A 322 13.36 1.41 26.02
CA ARG A 322 14.44 0.93 26.90
C ARG A 322 14.29 1.35 28.36
N PHE A 323 13.53 2.41 28.64
CA PHE A 323 13.27 2.87 30.00
C PHE A 323 12.01 2.24 30.62
N SER A 324 11.24 1.46 29.84
CA SER A 324 10.01 0.78 30.27
C SER A 324 10.27 -0.67 30.69
N ASP A 325 11.31 -1.30 30.15
CA ASP A 325 11.70 -2.68 30.47
C ASP A 325 12.69 -2.72 31.67
N ASP A 326 12.15 -2.73 32.90
CA ASP A 326 12.90 -3.14 34.11
C ASP A 326 12.64 -4.61 34.49
N ASP A 327 11.95 -5.40 33.66
CA ASP A 327 11.61 -6.80 34.01
C ASP A 327 11.33 -7.73 32.79
N SER A 328 12.10 -7.61 31.70
CA SER A 328 12.19 -8.75 30.78
C SER A 328 13.59 -8.89 30.19
N GLU A 329 14.23 -10.03 30.51
CA GLU A 329 15.42 -10.49 29.83
C GLU A 329 15.10 -10.63 28.33
N GLN A 330 15.45 -9.62 27.54
CA GLN A 330 15.50 -9.74 26.09
C GLN A 330 16.55 -10.81 25.77
N SER A 331 16.10 -12.03 25.43
CA SER A 331 17.00 -13.04 24.92
C SER A 331 17.59 -12.53 23.61
N ASP A 332 18.91 -12.36 23.56
CA ASP A 332 19.73 -12.08 22.38
C ASP A 332 19.73 -13.26 21.36
N ASP A 333 18.58 -13.91 21.15
CA ASP A 333 18.39 -15.03 20.22
C ASP A 333 17.97 -14.57 18.79
N ASP A 334 18.30 -13.33 18.43
CA ASP A 334 18.11 -12.79 17.06
C ASP A 334 19.31 -13.05 16.12
N LEU A 335 20.30 -13.84 16.58
CA LEU A 335 21.40 -14.31 15.76
C LEU A 335 21.27 -15.83 15.55
N GLU A 336 20.96 -16.21 14.31
CA GLU A 336 20.92 -17.60 13.81
C GLU A 336 19.61 -18.40 13.94
N HIS A 337 18.49 -17.86 13.45
CA HIS A 337 17.40 -18.71 12.95
C HIS A 337 17.15 -18.54 11.46
N GLY A 338 18.00 -19.25 10.69
CA GLY A 338 17.59 -20.12 9.61
C GLY A 338 16.85 -19.49 8.41
N THR A 339 17.35 -19.81 7.23
CA THR A 339 16.70 -19.67 5.91
C THR A 339 15.28 -20.28 5.79
N ALA A 340 14.67 -20.76 6.88
CA ALA A 340 13.37 -21.44 6.95
C ALA A 340 12.15 -20.51 7.20
N ASN A 341 12.34 -19.25 7.61
CA ASN A 341 11.25 -18.34 8.01
C ASN A 341 10.86 -17.27 6.97
N VAL A 342 11.29 -17.43 5.72
CA VAL A 342 11.03 -16.45 4.65
C VAL A 342 9.87 -16.91 3.76
N LEU A 343 8.92 -16.02 3.51
CA LEU A 343 7.89 -16.20 2.49
C LEU A 343 8.41 -15.66 1.15
N VAL A 344 8.35 -16.51 0.12
CA VAL A 344 8.69 -16.09 -1.23
C VAL A 344 7.44 -15.53 -1.91
N ASP A 345 7.57 -14.34 -2.45
CA ASP A 345 6.54 -13.64 -3.19
C ASP A 345 6.53 -14.11 -4.65
N GLU A 346 5.90 -15.27 -4.88
CA GLU A 346 5.69 -15.84 -6.21
C GLU A 346 4.41 -15.29 -6.86
N TYR A 347 4.45 -15.10 -8.19
CA TYR A 347 3.32 -14.59 -8.95
C TYR A 347 3.37 -14.96 -10.43
N SER A 348 2.20 -14.99 -11.05
CA SER A 348 2.06 -15.11 -12.51
C SER A 348 1.76 -13.76 -13.15
N ASN A 349 1.00 -12.91 -12.47
CA ASN A 349 0.71 -11.53 -12.85
C ASN A 349 1.22 -10.57 -11.77
N VAL A 350 1.80 -9.44 -12.19
CA VAL A 350 2.33 -8.42 -11.26
C VAL A 350 1.26 -7.92 -10.27
N ASP A 351 0.01 -7.86 -10.72
CA ASP A 351 -1.13 -7.42 -9.91
C ASP A 351 -1.67 -8.53 -8.97
N ASP A 352 -1.21 -9.79 -9.08
CA ASP A 352 -1.62 -10.87 -8.17
C ASP A 352 -1.32 -10.52 -6.71
N TYR A 353 -2.18 -10.92 -5.79
CA TYR A 353 -1.97 -10.74 -4.36
C TYR A 353 -2.40 -11.98 -3.59
N THR A 354 -1.86 -12.09 -2.36
CA THR A 354 -2.29 -13.09 -1.39
C THR A 354 -2.62 -12.38 -0.10
N TRP A 355 -3.82 -12.60 0.41
CA TRP A 355 -4.21 -12.13 1.74
C TRP A 355 -3.42 -12.87 2.82
N PRO A 356 -2.92 -12.16 3.85
CA PRO A 356 -2.32 -12.82 4.99
C PRO A 356 -3.31 -13.81 5.64
N PRO A 357 -2.87 -15.00 6.08
CA PRO A 357 -3.76 -15.98 6.72
C PRO A 357 -4.49 -15.41 7.95
N PHE A 358 -3.88 -14.43 8.63
CA PHE A 358 -4.44 -13.74 9.78
C PHE A 358 -5.83 -13.13 9.52
N HIS A 359 -6.08 -12.64 8.31
CA HIS A 359 -7.38 -12.08 7.89
C HIS A 359 -8.54 -13.06 7.98
N PHE A 360 -8.27 -14.37 7.91
CA PHE A 360 -9.30 -15.41 7.91
C PHE A 360 -9.41 -16.20 9.22
N MET A 361 -8.56 -15.90 10.20
CA MET A 361 -8.69 -16.50 11.52
C MET A 361 -9.93 -15.97 12.22
N LYS A 362 -10.73 -16.87 12.80
CA LYS A 362 -11.91 -16.50 13.59
C LYS A 362 -11.51 -15.56 14.73
N GLN A 363 -12.34 -14.55 14.98
CA GLN A 363 -12.21 -13.67 16.14
C GLN A 363 -12.64 -14.38 17.41
#